data_AF-A0A8I6RCY4-F1
#
_entry.id   AF-A0A8I6RCY4-F1
#
_cell.length_a   1.000
_cell.length_b   1.000
_cell.length_c   1.000
_cell.angle_alpha   90.00
_cell.angle_beta   90.00
_cell.angle_gamma   90.00
#
_symmetry.space_group_name_H-M   'P 1'
#
loop_
_entity.id
_entity.type
_entity.pdbx_description
1 polymer ?
#
loop_
_entity_poly.entity_id
_entity_poly.type
_entity_poly.pdbx_seq_one_letter_code
_entity_poly.pdbx_strand_id
1 'polypeptide(L)'
;MEYKGRPEFNESWGNMTRKIHLQNLAKPSSRRLRPFPDPLYYQPVPPVITKESMVYKPTKRIEMLSTPVESKKVNKYEPEPEEPIVEPAALLFTPTERLAALAKPKQIPKEKRKKKRKDQIKKEKERLKSSLMHRGEWLSKNAAPRKYPREVHKHPTRPRYVFIGTRKIKISEKKTIPKYTVRHPHHSVKVSKEEIMRHMAILAIPSRRREKYVDIIAKQAQEEPKVIPKASGRIIELAQPRQLAPDALLDLKYKPYKVSKGALKYQATERINVLATPITKTKKIDTDVKEDPFGVSKAALKAVCSKRIQELAKPVIKE
;
A
#
# COMPACT_ATOMS: atom_id res chain seq x y z
N MET A 1 28.61 6.43 25.71
CA MET A 1 28.52 4.96 25.55
C MET A 1 28.46 4.66 24.07
N GLU A 2 29.57 4.21 23.50
CA GLU A 2 29.60 3.71 22.13
C GLU A 2 28.88 2.37 22.09
N TYR A 3 27.82 2.28 21.29
CA TYR A 3 27.07 1.05 21.09
C TYR A 3 27.96 0.05 20.35
N LYS A 4 28.63 -0.82 21.10
CA LYS A 4 29.26 -2.04 20.56
C LYS A 4 28.12 -2.97 20.16
N GLY A 5 27.68 -2.89 18.92
CA GLY A 5 26.62 -3.74 18.37
C GLY A 5 26.89 -5.23 18.60
N ARG A 6 25.88 -6.08 18.42
CA ARG A 6 26.00 -7.53 18.63
C ARG A 6 27.19 -8.07 17.81
N PRO A 7 28.17 -8.77 18.44
CA PRO A 7 29.37 -9.24 17.76
C PRO A 7 29.05 -10.17 16.58
N GLU A 8 28.02 -11.00 16.74
CA GLU A 8 27.49 -11.90 15.70
C GLU A 8 27.08 -11.15 14.42
N PHE A 9 26.58 -9.91 14.55
CA PHE A 9 26.18 -9.10 13.40
C PHE A 9 27.40 -8.56 12.65
N ASN A 10 28.43 -8.11 13.38
CA ASN A 10 29.64 -7.54 12.79
C ASN A 10 30.47 -8.60 12.03
N GLU A 11 30.58 -9.81 12.56
CA GLU A 11 31.27 -10.93 11.88
C GLU A 11 30.54 -11.35 10.60
N SER A 12 29.20 -11.37 10.62
CA SER A 12 28.40 -11.74 9.44
C SER A 12 28.50 -10.72 8.30
N TRP A 13 28.70 -9.44 8.62
CA TRP A 13 28.82 -8.36 7.63
C TRP A 13 30.25 -8.16 7.13
N GLY A 14 31.25 -8.35 7.98
CA GLY A 14 32.67 -8.20 7.61
C GLY A 14 33.11 -9.17 6.50
N ASN A 15 32.56 -10.38 6.50
CA ASN A 15 32.89 -11.43 5.54
C ASN A 15 31.91 -11.53 4.35
N MET A 16 30.91 -10.65 4.26
CA MET A 16 29.87 -10.75 3.24
C MET A 16 30.31 -10.07 1.93
N THR A 17 30.50 -10.85 0.87
CA THR A 17 30.73 -10.26 -0.46
C THR A 17 29.50 -9.46 -0.92
N ARG A 18 29.73 -8.39 -1.70
CA ARG A 18 28.65 -7.53 -2.26
C ARG A 18 27.53 -8.34 -2.94
N LYS A 19 27.89 -9.46 -3.58
CA LYS A 19 26.95 -10.38 -4.25
C LYS A 19 26.00 -11.06 -3.26
N ILE A 20 26.51 -11.53 -2.12
CA ILE A 20 25.72 -12.15 -1.05
C ILE A 20 24.81 -11.11 -0.39
N HIS A 21 25.30 -9.89 -0.18
CA HIS A 21 24.51 -8.79 0.36
C HIS A 21 23.32 -8.45 -0.56
N LEU A 22 23.55 -8.30 -1.87
CA LEU A 22 22.48 -8.08 -2.85
C LEU A 22 21.48 -9.24 -2.90
N GLN A 23 21.95 -10.50 -2.80
CA GLN A 23 21.06 -11.65 -2.70
C GLN A 23 20.20 -11.63 -1.43
N ASN A 24 20.74 -11.17 -0.30
CA ASN A 24 20.00 -11.05 0.96
C ASN A 24 18.98 -9.90 0.92
N LEU A 25 19.30 -8.77 0.30
CA LEU A 25 18.34 -7.69 0.05
C LEU A 25 17.24 -8.09 -0.94
N ALA A 26 17.55 -8.95 -1.91
CA ALA A 26 16.61 -9.45 -2.90
C ALA A 26 15.65 -10.53 -2.34
N LYS A 27 15.97 -11.16 -1.20
CA LYS A 27 15.06 -12.12 -0.56
C LYS A 27 13.84 -11.37 -0.01
N PRO A 28 12.61 -11.72 -0.43
CA PRO A 28 11.41 -11.15 0.17
C PRO A 28 11.38 -11.47 1.66
N SER A 29 10.98 -10.50 2.49
CA SER A 29 10.84 -10.69 3.93
C SER A 29 10.02 -11.96 4.21
N SER A 30 10.53 -12.86 5.05
CA SER A 30 9.88 -14.13 5.38
C SER A 30 8.45 -13.94 5.92
N ARG A 31 8.16 -12.79 6.55
CA ARG A 31 6.80 -12.39 6.94
C ARG A 31 5.85 -12.18 5.76
N ARG A 32 6.35 -11.72 4.61
CA ARG A 32 5.55 -11.48 3.40
C ARG A 32 5.26 -12.75 2.60
N LEU A 33 6.06 -13.80 2.79
CA LEU A 33 5.85 -15.10 2.14
C LEU A 33 4.89 -16.00 2.91
N ARG A 34 4.54 -15.67 4.16
CA ARG A 34 3.52 -16.41 4.90
C ARG A 34 2.14 -16.12 4.29
N PRO A 35 1.29 -17.14 4.08
CA PRO A 35 -0.06 -16.93 3.62
C PRO A 35 -0.82 -16.08 4.64
N PHE A 36 -1.28 -14.90 4.22
CA PHE A 36 -2.14 -14.07 5.06
C PHE A 36 -3.58 -14.62 5.00
N PRO A 37 -4.26 -14.83 6.14
CA PRO A 37 -3.81 -14.57 7.51
C PRO A 37 -3.07 -15.77 8.15
N ASP A 38 -2.14 -15.49 9.07
CA ASP A 38 -1.40 -16.53 9.81
C ASP A 38 -2.38 -17.41 10.62
N PRO A 39 -2.45 -18.73 10.38
CA PRO A 39 -3.41 -19.62 11.04
C PRO A 39 -3.20 -19.77 12.56
N LEU A 40 -1.99 -19.49 13.06
CA LEU A 40 -1.69 -19.44 14.50
C LEU A 40 -2.25 -18.19 15.21
N TYR A 41 -2.49 -17.11 14.45
CA TYR A 41 -2.94 -15.83 14.99
C TYR A 41 -4.40 -15.52 14.64
N TYR A 42 -5.04 -16.36 13.83
CA TYR A 42 -6.44 -16.21 13.49
C TYR A 42 -7.34 -16.77 14.60
N GLN A 43 -7.54 -15.96 15.63
CA GLN A 43 -8.70 -16.14 16.49
C GLN A 43 -9.95 -15.75 15.66
N PRO A 44 -11.02 -16.56 15.66
CA PRO A 44 -12.28 -16.13 15.06
C PRO A 44 -12.72 -14.83 15.75
N VAL A 45 -12.97 -13.78 14.96
CA VAL A 45 -13.51 -12.51 15.46
C VAL A 45 -15.02 -12.53 15.27
N PRO A 46 -15.82 -12.25 16.32
CA PRO A 46 -15.40 -11.85 17.66
C PRO A 46 -14.85 -13.02 18.50
N PRO A 47 -13.89 -12.77 19.42
CA PRO A 47 -13.40 -13.80 20.33
C PRO A 47 -14.58 -14.41 21.10
N VAL A 48 -14.55 -15.73 21.30
CA VAL A 48 -15.58 -16.42 22.09
C VAL A 48 -15.53 -15.87 23.52
N ILE A 49 -16.63 -15.24 23.94
CA ILE A 49 -16.79 -14.71 25.31
C ILE A 49 -16.72 -15.90 26.27
N THR A 50 -15.69 -15.96 27.11
CA THR A 50 -15.55 -17.04 28.10
C THR A 50 -16.62 -16.89 29.18
N LYS A 51 -17.09 -18.00 29.78
CA LYS A 51 -18.07 -17.94 30.88
C LYS A 51 -17.61 -17.04 32.02
N GLU A 52 -16.31 -17.06 32.30
CA GLU A 52 -15.65 -16.21 33.30
C GLU A 52 -15.84 -14.72 32.99
N SER A 53 -15.71 -14.31 31.72
CA SER A 53 -15.91 -12.92 31.32
C SER A 53 -17.37 -12.46 31.44
N MET A 54 -18.35 -13.37 31.34
CA MET A 54 -19.76 -13.04 31.60
C MET A 54 -20.08 -12.88 33.09
N VAL A 55 -19.35 -13.60 33.96
CA VAL A 55 -19.53 -13.56 35.42
C VAL A 55 -18.65 -12.50 36.08
N TYR A 56 -17.70 -11.93 35.33
CA TYR A 56 -16.75 -10.95 35.83
C TYR A 56 -17.45 -9.68 36.35
N LYS A 57 -17.24 -9.40 37.63
CA LYS A 57 -17.61 -8.12 38.23
C LYS A 57 -16.43 -7.15 38.09
N PRO A 58 -16.60 -5.99 37.45
CA PRO A 58 -15.52 -5.03 37.30
C PRO A 58 -15.02 -4.56 38.68
N THR A 59 -13.71 -4.35 38.78
CA THR A 59 -13.16 -3.72 39.99
C THR A 59 -13.61 -2.26 40.06
N LYS A 60 -13.74 -1.69 41.28
CA LYS A 60 -14.06 -0.27 41.48
C LYS A 60 -13.18 0.67 40.65
N ARG A 61 -11.90 0.32 40.45
CA ARG A 61 -10.99 1.08 39.60
C ARG A 61 -11.40 1.05 38.12
N ILE A 62 -11.81 -0.11 37.60
CA ILE A 62 -12.29 -0.25 36.23
C ILE A 62 -13.60 0.52 36.06
N GLU A 63 -14.50 0.49 37.05
CA GLU A 63 -15.72 1.30 37.06
C GLU A 63 -15.42 2.81 37.06
N MET A 64 -14.44 3.26 37.85
CA MET A 64 -13.97 4.66 37.83
C MET A 64 -13.32 5.07 36.51
N LEU A 65 -12.68 4.13 35.79
CA LEU A 65 -12.05 4.40 34.50
C LEU A 65 -13.03 4.31 33.34
N SER A 66 -14.09 3.49 33.45
CA SER A 66 -15.12 3.35 32.43
C SER A 66 -16.15 4.48 32.48
N THR A 67 -16.34 5.11 33.65
CA THR A 67 -17.13 6.33 33.75
C THR A 67 -16.35 7.49 33.10
N PRO A 68 -16.92 8.17 32.08
CA PRO A 68 -16.27 9.31 31.48
C PRO A 68 -16.16 10.42 32.53
N VAL A 69 -14.95 10.90 32.77
CA VAL A 69 -14.69 11.97 33.74
C VAL A 69 -15.59 13.17 33.41
N GLU A 70 -16.54 13.48 34.30
CA GLU A 70 -17.58 14.48 34.05
C GLU A 70 -17.02 15.89 33.84
N SER A 71 -15.82 16.18 34.37
CA SER A 71 -15.12 17.45 34.14
C SER A 71 -14.70 17.69 32.67
N LYS A 72 -14.84 16.68 31.79
CA LYS A 72 -14.66 16.83 30.34
C LYS A 72 -15.96 16.88 29.55
N LYS A 73 -17.12 16.78 30.21
CA LYS A 73 -18.45 17.07 29.64
C LYS A 73 -18.81 18.56 29.75
N VAL A 74 -17.84 19.45 29.87
CA VAL A 74 -18.11 20.84 29.51
C VAL A 74 -18.33 20.79 28.01
N ASN A 75 -19.58 20.97 27.57
CA ASN A 75 -19.88 21.32 26.20
C ASN A 75 -19.03 22.55 25.92
N LYS A 76 -17.86 22.36 25.28
CA LYS A 76 -16.90 23.44 25.02
C LYS A 76 -17.57 24.62 24.29
N TYR A 77 -18.71 24.34 23.68
CA TYR A 77 -19.66 25.28 23.11
C TYR A 77 -21.05 24.67 23.30
N GLU A 78 -21.72 24.96 24.42
CA GLU A 78 -23.15 25.26 24.31
C GLU A 78 -23.17 26.70 23.78
N PRO A 79 -23.38 26.92 22.46
CA PRO A 79 -23.61 28.28 22.00
C PRO A 79 -24.84 28.74 22.76
N GLU A 80 -24.68 29.76 23.61
CA GLU A 80 -25.85 30.51 24.06
C GLU A 80 -26.62 30.88 22.79
N PRO A 81 -27.94 30.66 22.72
CA PRO A 81 -28.74 31.09 21.60
C PRO A 81 -28.80 32.62 21.64
N GLU A 82 -27.69 33.26 21.29
CA GLU A 82 -27.66 34.67 20.95
C GLU A 82 -28.57 34.81 19.74
N GLU A 83 -29.73 35.41 19.97
CA GLU A 83 -30.57 35.86 18.87
C GLU A 83 -29.67 36.69 17.95
N PRO A 84 -29.58 36.36 16.66
CA PRO A 84 -28.67 37.07 15.77
C PRO A 84 -29.04 38.54 15.83
N ILE A 85 -28.15 39.37 16.38
CA ILE A 85 -28.35 40.82 16.45
C ILE A 85 -28.24 41.33 15.01
N VAL A 86 -29.38 41.39 14.33
CA VAL A 86 -29.49 41.94 12.98
C VAL A 86 -29.53 43.46 13.12
N GLU A 87 -28.54 44.15 12.56
CA GLU A 87 -28.55 45.62 12.53
C GLU A 87 -29.86 46.12 11.89
N PRO A 88 -30.49 47.19 12.40
CA PRO A 88 -31.77 47.68 11.88
C PRO A 88 -31.70 48.04 10.38
N ALA A 89 -30.53 48.43 9.88
CA ALA A 89 -30.28 48.67 8.46
C ALA A 89 -30.43 47.40 7.60
N ALA A 90 -30.10 46.23 8.13
CA ALA A 90 -30.27 44.96 7.42
C ALA A 90 -31.73 44.52 7.34
N LEU A 91 -32.58 44.92 8.30
CA LEU A 91 -34.03 44.73 8.22
C LEU A 91 -34.70 45.61 7.15
N LEU A 92 -34.15 46.81 6.92
CA LEU A 92 -34.61 47.73 5.89
C LEU A 92 -33.98 47.48 4.51
N PHE A 93 -33.07 46.51 4.40
CA PHE A 93 -32.34 46.25 3.16
C PHE A 93 -33.25 45.59 2.12
N THR A 94 -33.59 46.35 1.07
CA THR A 94 -34.22 45.80 -0.13
C THR A 94 -33.14 45.25 -1.06
N PRO A 95 -33.09 43.93 -1.33
CA PRO A 95 -32.06 43.37 -2.18
C PRO A 95 -32.18 43.89 -3.61
N THR A 96 -31.04 44.20 -4.23
CA THR A 96 -30.99 44.53 -5.66
C THR A 96 -31.49 43.36 -6.50
N GLU A 97 -32.04 43.63 -7.69
CA GLU A 97 -32.54 42.58 -8.60
C GLU A 97 -31.49 41.50 -8.88
N ARG A 98 -30.21 41.90 -8.98
CA ARG A 98 -29.09 40.97 -9.14
C ARG A 98 -28.91 40.07 -7.93
N LEU A 99 -28.99 40.60 -6.71
CA LEU A 99 -28.91 39.81 -5.48
C LEU A 99 -30.11 38.87 -5.36
N ALA A 100 -31.31 39.35 -5.69
CA ALA A 100 -32.52 38.51 -5.73
C ALA A 100 -32.39 37.39 -6.77
N ALA A 101 -31.77 37.65 -7.94
CA ALA A 101 -31.50 36.64 -8.95
C ALA A 101 -30.45 35.60 -8.50
N LEU A 102 -29.42 36.03 -7.77
CA LEU A 102 -28.39 35.15 -7.22
C LEU A 102 -28.88 34.31 -6.04
N ALA A 103 -29.84 34.82 -5.26
CA ALA A 103 -30.48 34.11 -4.16
C ALA A 103 -31.39 32.96 -4.64
N LYS A 104 -31.87 33.01 -5.89
CA LYS A 104 -32.63 31.89 -6.46
C LYS A 104 -31.72 30.65 -6.52
N PRO A 105 -32.18 29.49 -6.00
CA PRO A 105 -31.37 28.28 -6.02
C PRO A 105 -30.99 27.94 -7.46
N LYS A 106 -29.69 27.74 -7.71
CA LYS A 106 -29.19 27.39 -9.04
C LYS A 106 -29.97 26.18 -9.56
N GLN A 107 -30.71 26.38 -10.66
CA GLN A 107 -31.44 25.32 -11.33
C GLN A 107 -30.43 24.35 -11.95
N ILE A 108 -30.12 23.28 -11.24
CA ILE A 108 -29.27 22.21 -11.79
C ILE A 108 -30.06 21.53 -12.91
N PRO A 109 -29.52 21.42 -14.14
CA PRO A 109 -30.17 20.72 -15.24
C PRO A 109 -30.66 19.34 -14.82
N LYS A 110 -31.88 18.97 -15.24
CA LYS A 110 -32.53 17.70 -14.84
C LYS A 110 -31.64 16.47 -15.10
N GLU A 111 -30.80 16.51 -16.12
CA GLU A 111 -29.82 15.46 -16.45
C GLU A 111 -28.72 15.30 -15.39
N LYS A 112 -28.15 16.41 -14.91
CA LYS A 112 -27.12 16.39 -13.85
C LYS A 112 -27.72 15.89 -12.53
N ARG A 113 -29.00 16.22 -12.24
CA ARG A 113 -29.74 15.66 -11.10
C ARG A 113 -29.94 14.14 -11.24
N LYS A 114 -30.32 13.64 -12.42
CA LYS A 114 -30.43 12.19 -12.70
C LYS A 114 -29.10 11.47 -12.52
N LYS A 115 -27.99 12.04 -12.99
CA LYS A 115 -26.64 11.47 -12.80
C LYS A 115 -26.25 11.40 -11.31
N LYS A 116 -26.40 12.51 -10.57
CA LYS A 116 -26.10 12.55 -9.12
C LYS A 116 -26.94 11.54 -8.33
N ARG A 117 -28.22 11.37 -8.68
CA ARG A 117 -29.11 10.37 -8.07
C ARG A 117 -28.66 8.93 -8.40
N LYS A 118 -28.25 8.65 -9.64
CA LYS A 118 -27.67 7.34 -10.03
C LYS A 118 -26.40 7.04 -9.25
N ASP A 119 -25.52 8.03 -9.08
CA ASP A 119 -24.26 7.87 -8.34
C ASP A 119 -24.51 7.64 -6.84
N GLN A 120 -25.48 8.33 -6.24
CA GLN A 120 -25.92 8.09 -4.86
C GLN A 120 -26.48 6.68 -4.67
N ILE A 121 -27.38 6.25 -5.57
CA ILE A 121 -27.95 4.88 -5.55
C ILE A 121 -26.83 3.84 -5.71
N LYS A 122 -25.85 4.09 -6.58
CA LYS A 122 -24.70 3.19 -6.76
C LYS A 122 -23.87 3.11 -5.47
N LYS A 123 -23.59 4.24 -4.82
CA LYS A 123 -22.83 4.32 -3.58
C LYS A 123 -23.56 3.63 -2.41
N GLU A 124 -24.88 3.77 -2.32
CA GLU A 124 -25.70 3.03 -1.35
C GLU A 124 -25.71 1.53 -1.62
N LYS A 125 -25.81 1.10 -2.88
CA LYS A 125 -25.70 -0.32 -3.24
C LYS A 125 -24.33 -0.91 -2.90
N GLU A 126 -23.24 -0.15 -3.09
CA GLU A 126 -21.90 -0.56 -2.67
C GLU A 126 -21.78 -0.66 -1.14
N ARG A 127 -22.35 0.31 -0.41
CA ARG A 127 -22.42 0.27 1.06
C ARG A 127 -23.22 -0.94 1.55
N LEU A 128 -24.37 -1.23 0.96
CA LEU A 128 -25.19 -2.41 1.30
C LEU A 128 -24.43 -3.71 1.03
N LYS A 129 -23.71 -3.82 -0.10
CA LYS A 129 -22.83 -4.97 -0.40
C LYS A 129 -21.70 -5.15 0.62
N SER A 130 -21.19 -4.05 1.19
CA SER A 130 -20.19 -4.10 2.26
C SER A 130 -20.75 -4.39 3.65
N SER A 131 -22.08 -4.33 3.84
CA SER A 131 -22.70 -4.70 5.12
C SER A 131 -22.53 -6.19 5.40
N LEU A 132 -22.27 -6.54 6.66
CA LEU A 132 -22.01 -7.91 7.09
C LEU A 132 -23.14 -8.89 6.71
N MET A 133 -24.39 -8.43 6.78
CA MET A 133 -25.58 -9.24 6.45
C MET A 133 -25.61 -9.65 4.98
N HIS A 134 -25.22 -8.77 4.05
CA HIS A 134 -25.21 -9.08 2.62
C HIS A 134 -23.92 -9.78 2.17
N ARG A 135 -22.84 -9.68 2.96
CA ARG A 135 -21.58 -10.38 2.68
C ARG A 135 -21.75 -11.89 2.77
N GLY A 136 -22.55 -12.39 3.70
CA GLY A 136 -22.88 -13.83 3.81
C GLY A 136 -23.60 -14.36 2.58
N GLU A 137 -24.66 -13.69 2.12
CA GLU A 137 -25.39 -14.06 0.90
C GLU A 137 -24.56 -13.90 -0.38
N TRP A 138 -23.71 -12.88 -0.43
CA TRP A 138 -22.81 -12.68 -1.57
C TRP A 138 -21.74 -13.77 -1.63
N LEU A 139 -21.18 -14.14 -0.48
CA LEU A 139 -20.24 -15.26 -0.37
C LEU A 139 -20.92 -16.58 -0.69
N SER A 140 -22.15 -16.84 -0.24
CA SER A 140 -22.87 -18.09 -0.57
C SER A 140 -23.17 -18.22 -2.07
N LYS A 141 -23.57 -17.12 -2.73
CA LYS A 141 -23.77 -17.08 -4.20
C LYS A 141 -22.48 -17.28 -4.99
N ASN A 142 -21.33 -16.87 -4.47
CA ASN A 142 -20.03 -17.01 -5.14
C ASN A 142 -19.26 -18.28 -4.77
N ALA A 143 -19.52 -18.85 -3.58
CA ALA A 143 -18.94 -20.10 -3.11
C ALA A 143 -19.65 -21.32 -3.70
N ALA A 144 -20.89 -21.15 -4.17
CA ALA A 144 -21.55 -22.17 -4.98
C ALA A 144 -20.64 -22.56 -6.17
N PRO A 145 -20.30 -23.85 -6.35
CA PRO A 145 -19.46 -24.28 -7.45
C PRO A 145 -20.10 -23.81 -8.75
N ARG A 146 -19.34 -23.03 -9.53
CA ARG A 146 -19.80 -22.61 -10.87
C ARG A 146 -20.15 -23.88 -11.64
N LYS A 147 -21.43 -24.04 -12.00
CA LYS A 147 -21.93 -25.19 -12.78
C LYS A 147 -21.10 -25.31 -14.07
N TYR A 148 -20.10 -26.19 -14.06
CA TYR A 148 -19.18 -26.51 -15.15
C TYR A 148 -18.46 -25.27 -15.75
N PRO A 149 -17.35 -25.44 -16.49
CA PRO A 149 -16.82 -24.35 -17.27
C PRO A 149 -17.93 -23.80 -18.16
N ARG A 150 -18.17 -22.48 -18.11
CA ARG A 150 -19.00 -21.81 -19.12
C ARG A 150 -18.47 -22.27 -20.47
N GLU A 151 -19.34 -22.81 -21.33
CA GLU A 151 -18.96 -23.13 -22.70
C GLU A 151 -18.19 -21.94 -23.25
N VAL A 152 -16.96 -22.17 -23.69
CA VAL A 152 -16.08 -21.11 -24.19
C VAL A 152 -16.89 -20.36 -25.22
N HIS A 153 -17.22 -19.09 -24.93
CA HIS A 153 -18.01 -18.28 -25.84
C HIS A 153 -17.30 -18.32 -27.18
N LYS A 154 -17.86 -19.05 -28.14
CA LYS A 154 -17.30 -19.16 -29.48
C LYS A 154 -17.48 -17.79 -30.09
N HIS A 155 -16.46 -16.93 -29.99
CA HIS A 155 -16.48 -15.68 -30.73
C HIS A 155 -16.67 -16.06 -32.21
N PRO A 156 -17.57 -15.38 -32.94
CA PRO A 156 -17.72 -15.63 -34.36
C PRO A 156 -16.36 -15.38 -35.01
N THR A 157 -15.68 -16.47 -35.39
CA THR A 157 -14.42 -16.39 -36.12
C THR A 157 -14.75 -15.76 -37.45
N ARG A 158 -14.41 -14.47 -37.61
CA ARG A 158 -14.54 -13.79 -38.89
C ARG A 158 -13.74 -14.60 -39.92
N PRO A 159 -14.35 -15.08 -41.01
CA PRO A 159 -13.63 -15.83 -42.01
C PRO A 159 -12.50 -14.96 -42.56
N ARG A 160 -11.27 -15.45 -42.46
CA ARG A 160 -10.12 -14.81 -43.10
C ARG A 160 -10.09 -15.24 -44.56
N TYR A 161 -10.03 -14.25 -45.44
CA TYR A 161 -9.83 -14.47 -46.86
C TYR A 161 -8.45 -13.97 -47.23
N VAL A 162 -7.77 -14.72 -48.07
CA VAL A 162 -6.56 -14.25 -48.75
C VAL A 162 -6.86 -14.17 -50.23
N PHE A 163 -6.43 -13.06 -50.82
CA PHE A 163 -6.54 -12.83 -52.25
C PHE A 163 -5.22 -13.27 -52.88
N ILE A 164 -5.31 -14.18 -53.84
CA ILE A 164 -4.18 -14.58 -54.69
C ILE A 164 -4.59 -14.21 -56.11
N GLY A 165 -4.02 -13.11 -56.61
CA GLY A 165 -4.49 -12.46 -57.83
C GLY A 165 -5.92 -11.93 -57.69
N THR A 166 -6.82 -12.31 -58.61
CA THR A 166 -8.24 -11.92 -58.60
C THR A 166 -9.14 -12.89 -57.80
N ARG A 167 -8.63 -14.03 -57.36
CA ARG A 167 -9.43 -15.05 -56.68
C ARG A 167 -9.37 -14.89 -55.16
N LYS A 168 -10.56 -14.86 -54.54
CA LYS A 168 -10.75 -14.79 -53.08
C LYS A 168 -10.84 -16.20 -52.50
N ILE A 169 -9.80 -16.64 -51.79
CA ILE A 169 -9.75 -17.98 -51.19
C ILE A 169 -10.04 -17.85 -49.69
N LYS A 170 -11.03 -18.62 -49.21
CA LYS A 170 -11.38 -18.68 -47.78
C LYS A 170 -10.40 -19.61 -47.07
N ILE A 171 -9.62 -19.08 -46.13
CA ILE A 171 -8.74 -19.89 -45.29
C ILE A 171 -9.60 -20.50 -44.18
N SER A 172 -9.98 -21.77 -44.33
CA SER A 172 -10.52 -22.55 -43.23
C SER A 172 -9.36 -22.98 -42.33
N GLU A 173 -9.26 -22.39 -41.14
CA GLU A 173 -8.36 -22.88 -40.10
C GLU A 173 -8.82 -24.29 -39.72
N LYS A 174 -8.16 -25.33 -40.26
CA LYS A 174 -8.40 -26.72 -39.85
C LYS A 174 -8.04 -26.83 -38.36
N LYS A 175 -9.07 -26.93 -37.51
CA LYS A 175 -8.99 -27.11 -36.06
C LYS A 175 -8.47 -28.51 -35.71
N THR A 176 -7.20 -28.84 -35.96
CA THR A 176 -6.57 -30.03 -35.36
C THR A 176 -5.06 -29.86 -35.32
N ILE A 177 -4.54 -29.10 -34.37
CA ILE A 177 -3.26 -29.48 -33.76
C ILE A 177 -3.67 -30.22 -32.49
N PRO A 178 -3.71 -31.57 -32.49
CA PRO A 178 -3.86 -32.28 -31.23
C PRO A 178 -2.73 -31.81 -30.32
N LYS A 179 -3.07 -31.43 -29.09
CA LYS A 179 -2.10 -31.10 -28.06
C LYS A 179 -1.33 -32.38 -27.73
N TYR A 180 -0.31 -32.70 -28.52
CA TYR A 180 0.72 -33.65 -28.14
C TYR A 180 1.43 -33.02 -26.94
N THR A 181 1.00 -33.36 -25.73
CA THR A 181 1.89 -33.34 -24.59
C THR A 181 2.94 -34.40 -24.86
N VAL A 182 4.02 -34.02 -25.55
CA VAL A 182 5.23 -34.83 -25.61
C VAL A 182 5.77 -34.85 -24.18
N ARG A 183 5.32 -35.83 -23.40
CA ARG A 183 6.01 -36.21 -22.18
C ARG A 183 7.33 -36.76 -22.65
N HIS A 184 8.38 -35.94 -22.64
CA HIS A 184 9.74 -36.47 -22.84
C HIS A 184 9.97 -37.47 -21.71
N PRO A 185 10.18 -38.77 -22.02
CA PRO A 185 10.54 -39.71 -20.99
C PRO A 185 11.91 -39.27 -20.46
N HIS A 186 11.98 -38.94 -19.17
CA HIS A 186 13.25 -38.76 -18.48
C HIS A 186 13.91 -40.14 -18.30
N HIS A 187 14.34 -40.75 -19.40
CA HIS A 187 15.31 -41.83 -19.32
C HIS A 187 16.66 -41.17 -19.05
N SER A 188 17.14 -41.27 -17.81
CA SER A 188 18.53 -40.97 -17.48
C SER A 188 19.42 -41.99 -18.21
N VAL A 189 19.76 -41.70 -19.47
CA VAL A 189 20.76 -42.48 -20.19
C VAL A 189 22.04 -42.34 -19.37
N LYS A 190 22.56 -43.47 -18.87
CA LYS A 190 23.84 -43.51 -18.17
C LYS A 190 24.91 -43.27 -19.24
N VAL A 191 25.28 -42.00 -19.44
CA VAL A 191 26.33 -41.61 -20.38
C VAL A 191 27.66 -42.15 -19.85
N SER A 192 28.41 -42.84 -20.69
CA SER A 192 29.72 -43.38 -20.31
C SER A 192 30.70 -42.25 -20.00
N LYS A 193 31.70 -42.50 -19.14
CA LYS A 193 32.73 -41.50 -18.82
C LYS A 193 33.48 -41.03 -20.08
N GLU A 194 33.65 -41.92 -21.06
CA GLU A 194 34.26 -41.61 -22.34
C GLU A 194 33.44 -40.63 -23.19
N GLU A 195 32.11 -40.79 -23.24
CA GLU A 195 31.22 -39.86 -23.95
C GLU A 195 31.23 -38.47 -23.30
N ILE A 196 31.28 -38.40 -21.97
CA ILE A 196 31.42 -37.12 -21.25
C ILE A 196 32.75 -36.44 -21.64
N MET A 197 33.85 -37.19 -21.70
CA MET A 197 35.15 -36.65 -22.10
C MET A 197 35.16 -36.20 -23.57
N ARG A 198 34.52 -36.96 -24.48
CA ARG A 198 34.36 -36.57 -25.89
C ARG A 198 33.53 -35.29 -26.02
N HIS A 199 32.44 -35.17 -25.26
CA HIS A 199 31.60 -33.97 -25.25
C HIS A 199 32.35 -32.76 -24.68
N MET A 200 33.16 -32.95 -23.62
CA MET A 200 34.00 -31.90 -23.08
C MET A 200 35.04 -31.43 -24.11
N ALA A 201 35.66 -32.34 -24.87
CA ALA A 201 36.59 -31.98 -25.93
C ALA A 201 35.91 -31.15 -27.03
N ILE A 202 34.67 -31.48 -27.42
CA ILE A 202 33.89 -30.70 -28.40
C ILE A 202 33.56 -29.31 -27.87
N LEU A 203 33.14 -29.19 -26.61
CA LEU A 203 32.84 -27.89 -25.98
C LEU A 203 34.09 -27.03 -25.74
N ALA A 204 35.25 -27.66 -25.57
CA ALA A 204 36.53 -26.98 -25.39
C ALA A 204 37.04 -26.33 -26.69
N ILE A 205 36.48 -26.70 -27.85
CA ILE A 205 36.76 -25.99 -29.10
C ILE A 205 36.12 -24.60 -28.98
N PRO A 206 36.92 -23.51 -28.95
CA PRO A 206 36.36 -22.17 -28.87
C PRO A 206 35.46 -21.96 -30.09
N SER A 207 34.18 -21.68 -29.82
CA SER A 207 33.19 -21.38 -30.85
C SER A 207 33.75 -20.27 -31.74
N ARG A 208 34.22 -20.60 -32.96
CA ARG A 208 34.57 -19.61 -33.97
C ARG A 208 33.37 -18.69 -34.10
N ARG A 209 33.51 -17.42 -33.71
CA ARG A 209 32.43 -16.42 -33.88
C ARG A 209 32.02 -16.49 -35.35
N ARG A 210 30.76 -16.84 -35.62
CA ARG A 210 30.24 -16.88 -36.99
C ARG A 210 30.45 -15.49 -37.59
N GLU A 211 31.16 -15.42 -38.73
CA GLU A 211 31.51 -14.19 -39.43
C GLU A 211 30.28 -13.30 -39.76
N LYS A 212 29.08 -13.90 -39.76
CA LYS A 212 27.78 -13.20 -39.89
C LYS A 212 27.60 -11.96 -39.00
N TYR A 213 28.35 -11.81 -37.91
CA TYR A 213 28.20 -10.67 -36.98
C TYR A 213 29.33 -9.64 -37.04
N VAL A 214 30.39 -9.84 -37.84
CA VAL A 214 31.48 -8.86 -37.96
C VAL A 214 31.08 -7.73 -38.91
N ASP A 215 30.32 -8.04 -39.96
CA ASP A 215 29.93 -7.06 -41.00
C ASP A 215 28.79 -6.12 -40.60
N ILE A 216 28.04 -6.44 -39.54
CA ILE A 216 26.86 -5.65 -39.16
C ILE A 216 27.28 -4.28 -38.59
N ILE A 217 28.42 -4.24 -37.90
CA ILE A 217 28.93 -2.99 -37.31
C ILE A 217 29.58 -2.11 -38.39
N ALA A 218 30.30 -2.71 -39.35
CA ALA A 218 30.93 -1.96 -40.44
C ALA A 218 29.91 -1.43 -41.46
N LYS A 219 28.83 -2.17 -41.76
CA LYS A 219 27.76 -1.69 -42.65
C LYS A 219 26.87 -0.60 -42.03
N GLN A 220 26.82 -0.47 -40.71
CA GLN A 220 26.09 0.60 -40.03
C GLN A 220 26.77 1.97 -40.12
N ALA A 221 28.07 2.02 -40.47
CA ALA A 221 28.82 3.28 -40.62
C ALA A 221 28.65 3.94 -42.01
N GLN A 222 28.13 3.22 -43.00
CA GLN A 222 27.81 3.73 -44.34
C GLN A 222 26.30 3.87 -44.57
N GLU A 223 25.53 4.18 -43.53
CA GLU A 223 24.12 4.52 -43.71
C GLU A 223 24.03 5.94 -44.32
N GLU A 224 23.69 6.00 -45.62
CA GLU A 224 23.12 7.16 -46.30
C GLU A 224 22.18 7.95 -45.37
N PRO A 225 22.11 9.30 -45.45
CA PRO A 225 21.32 10.11 -44.53
C PRO A 225 19.88 9.59 -44.52
N LYS A 226 19.52 8.88 -43.44
CA LYS A 226 18.19 8.31 -43.24
C LYS A 226 17.20 9.44 -43.45
N VAL A 227 16.46 9.36 -44.57
CA VAL A 227 15.37 10.28 -44.89
C VAL A 227 14.47 10.31 -43.67
N ILE A 228 14.52 11.40 -42.91
CA ILE A 228 13.71 11.55 -41.71
C ILE A 228 12.27 11.45 -42.19
N PRO A 229 11.53 10.38 -41.85
CA PRO A 229 10.19 10.21 -42.38
C PRO A 229 9.37 11.40 -41.89
N LYS A 230 8.75 12.12 -42.83
CA LYS A 230 7.86 13.23 -42.49
C LYS A 230 6.81 12.69 -41.50
N ALA A 231 6.76 13.27 -40.32
CA ALA A 231 5.82 12.86 -39.29
C ALA A 231 4.40 12.92 -39.86
N SER A 232 3.59 11.90 -39.59
CA SER A 232 2.19 11.90 -40.01
C SER A 232 1.45 13.09 -39.38
N GLY A 233 0.41 13.62 -40.05
CA GLY A 233 -0.35 14.77 -39.53
C GLY A 233 -0.81 14.59 -38.08
N ARG A 234 -1.18 13.36 -37.70
CA ARG A 234 -1.53 13.00 -36.31
C ARG A 234 -0.36 13.13 -35.32
N ILE A 235 0.86 12.78 -35.72
CA ILE A 235 2.04 12.96 -34.87
C ILE A 235 2.31 14.45 -34.67
N ILE A 236 2.12 15.27 -35.72
CA ILE A 236 2.26 16.73 -35.64
C ILE A 236 1.19 17.31 -34.70
N GLU A 237 -0.07 16.88 -34.81
CA GLU A 237 -1.15 17.27 -33.88
C GLU A 237 -0.88 16.86 -32.44
N LEU A 238 -0.38 15.64 -32.21
CA LEU A 238 -0.05 15.16 -30.86
C LEU A 238 1.21 15.82 -30.28
N ALA A 239 2.11 16.29 -31.15
CA ALA A 239 3.30 17.04 -30.75
C ALA A 239 2.97 18.49 -30.35
N GLN A 240 1.83 19.03 -30.80
CA GLN A 240 1.39 20.34 -30.34
C GLN A 240 1.00 20.27 -28.84
N PRO A 241 1.45 21.24 -28.02
CA PRO A 241 1.08 21.28 -26.62
C PRO A 241 -0.44 21.47 -26.50
N ARG A 242 -1.07 20.68 -25.63
CA ARG A 242 -2.49 20.87 -25.33
C ARG A 242 -2.69 22.26 -24.74
N GLN A 243 -3.61 23.03 -25.31
CA GLN A 243 -4.03 24.30 -24.72
C GLN A 243 -4.62 24.04 -23.33
N LEU A 244 -4.01 24.60 -22.29
CA LEU A 244 -4.56 24.52 -20.94
C LEU A 244 -5.85 25.33 -20.87
N ALA A 245 -6.80 24.87 -20.05
CA ALA A 245 -8.00 25.64 -19.75
C ALA A 245 -7.62 27.01 -19.13
N PRO A 246 -8.40 28.07 -19.36
CA PRO A 246 -8.09 29.40 -18.82
C PRO A 246 -8.00 29.39 -17.28
N ASP A 247 -8.75 28.51 -16.63
CA ASP A 247 -8.74 28.32 -15.17
C ASP A 247 -7.47 27.62 -14.65
N ALA A 248 -6.76 26.92 -15.55
CA ALA A 248 -5.52 26.19 -15.26
C ALA A 248 -4.25 26.97 -15.65
N LEU A 249 -4.41 28.13 -16.30
CA LEU A 249 -3.36 29.14 -16.33
C LEU A 249 -3.20 29.61 -14.88
N LEU A 250 -2.19 29.08 -14.18
CA LEU A 250 -1.78 29.64 -12.89
C LEU A 250 -1.73 31.14 -13.06
N ASP A 251 -2.40 31.84 -12.15
CA ASP A 251 -2.51 33.29 -12.12
C ASP A 251 -1.10 33.87 -12.38
N LEU A 252 -0.85 34.43 -13.57
CA LEU A 252 0.48 34.89 -13.98
C LEU A 252 1.02 35.99 -13.04
N LYS A 253 0.13 36.52 -12.18
CA LYS A 253 0.39 37.48 -11.12
C LYS A 253 0.73 36.84 -9.77
N TYR A 254 0.67 35.51 -9.65
CA TYR A 254 1.00 34.78 -8.44
C TYR A 254 2.51 34.86 -8.19
N LYS A 255 2.88 35.71 -7.24
CA LYS A 255 4.24 35.84 -6.74
C LYS A 255 4.36 34.96 -5.49
N PRO A 256 4.91 33.73 -5.58
CA PRO A 256 4.91 32.77 -4.46
C PRO A 256 5.64 33.29 -3.23
N TYR A 257 6.57 34.23 -3.40
CA TYR A 257 7.35 34.84 -2.33
C TYR A 257 6.78 36.18 -1.83
N LYS A 258 5.60 36.58 -2.28
CA LYS A 258 4.98 37.83 -1.82
C LYS A 258 4.37 37.61 -0.44
N VAL A 259 5.12 37.96 0.59
CA VAL A 259 4.63 38.03 1.97
C VAL A 259 3.61 39.16 2.10
N SER A 260 2.50 38.92 2.81
CA SER A 260 1.49 39.96 3.03
C SER A 260 2.03 41.05 3.96
N LYS A 261 1.61 42.30 3.77
CA LYS A 261 2.02 43.43 4.64
C LYS A 261 1.64 43.18 6.10
N GLY A 262 0.55 42.46 6.35
CA GLY A 262 0.12 42.07 7.69
C GLY A 262 1.08 41.09 8.35
N ALA A 263 1.58 40.10 7.61
CA ALA A 263 2.58 39.16 8.12
C ALA A 263 3.91 39.86 8.47
N LEU A 264 4.33 40.86 7.69
CA LEU A 264 5.53 41.66 7.99
C LEU A 264 5.39 42.53 9.25
N LYS A 265 4.16 42.97 9.56
CA LYS A 265 3.87 43.79 10.75
C LYS A 265 3.45 42.98 11.97
N TYR A 266 3.32 41.67 11.82
CA TYR A 266 2.80 40.81 12.89
C TYR A 266 3.80 40.70 14.03
N GLN A 267 3.36 41.03 15.25
CA GLN A 267 4.10 40.79 16.47
C GLN A 267 3.69 39.44 17.06
N ALA A 268 4.66 38.58 17.35
CA ALA A 268 4.39 37.26 17.90
C ALA A 268 3.79 37.37 19.31
N THR A 269 2.68 36.66 19.55
CA THR A 269 2.07 36.57 20.89
C THR A 269 3.04 35.93 21.89
N GLU A 270 2.86 36.25 23.17
CA GLU A 270 3.67 35.69 24.27
C GLU A 270 3.72 34.15 24.22
N ARG A 271 2.58 33.51 23.94
CA ARG A 271 2.50 32.05 23.78
C ARG A 271 3.39 31.52 22.66
N ILE A 272 3.43 32.21 21.52
CA ILE A 272 4.31 31.82 20.39
C ILE A 272 5.77 31.96 20.81
N ASN A 273 6.12 33.02 21.54
CA ASN A 273 7.47 33.20 22.06
C ASN A 273 7.86 32.08 23.04
N VAL A 274 6.97 31.69 23.97
CA VAL A 274 7.19 30.56 24.88
C VAL A 274 7.40 29.24 24.11
N LEU A 275 6.59 28.99 23.07
CA LEU A 275 6.74 27.79 22.25
C LEU A 275 7.98 27.81 21.36
N ALA A 276 8.41 28.99 20.92
CA ALA A 276 9.63 29.17 20.14
C ALA A 276 10.88 28.97 21.00
N THR A 277 10.82 29.24 22.31
CA THR A 277 11.93 28.90 23.20
C THR A 277 12.07 27.38 23.30
N PRO A 278 13.30 26.83 23.14
CA PRO A 278 13.51 25.40 23.24
C PRO A 278 13.16 24.91 24.65
N ILE A 279 12.46 23.79 24.74
CA ILE A 279 12.12 23.17 26.02
C ILE A 279 13.42 22.70 26.68
N THR A 280 13.94 23.46 27.64
CA THR A 280 15.02 23.02 28.50
C THR A 280 14.48 21.93 29.41
N LYS A 281 14.71 20.67 29.05
CA LYS A 281 14.48 19.56 29.98
C LYS A 281 15.41 19.80 31.15
N THR A 282 14.87 20.14 32.32
CA THR A 282 15.62 20.02 33.57
C THR A 282 16.18 18.60 33.57
N LYS A 283 17.49 18.45 33.84
CA LYS A 283 18.12 17.14 33.96
C LYS A 283 17.33 16.40 35.02
N LYS A 284 16.38 15.56 34.60
CA LYS A 284 15.75 14.62 35.49
C LYS A 284 16.93 13.80 35.98
N ILE A 285 17.24 13.92 37.26
CA ILE A 285 18.10 12.98 37.95
C ILE A 285 17.51 11.63 37.57
N ASP A 286 18.24 10.82 36.81
CA ASP A 286 17.76 9.53 36.35
C ASP A 286 17.51 8.71 37.61
N THR A 287 16.28 8.73 38.12
CA THR A 287 15.85 7.98 39.30
C THR A 287 15.99 6.47 39.10
N ASP A 288 16.26 6.06 37.86
CA ASP A 288 16.50 4.68 37.45
C ASP A 288 17.96 4.25 37.65
N VAL A 289 18.90 5.18 37.84
CA VAL A 289 20.28 4.85 38.20
C VAL A 289 20.36 4.74 39.71
N LYS A 290 20.22 3.51 40.23
CA LYS A 290 20.58 3.21 41.62
C LYS A 290 22.06 3.52 41.82
N GLU A 291 22.39 4.14 42.96
CA GLU A 291 23.77 4.44 43.36
C GLU A 291 24.65 3.17 43.34
N ASP A 292 24.09 2.04 43.78
CA ASP A 292 24.71 0.72 43.64
C ASP A 292 23.94 -0.17 42.63
N PRO A 293 24.46 -0.38 41.41
CA PRO A 293 23.80 -1.19 40.40
C PRO A 293 23.72 -2.68 40.79
N PHE A 294 24.60 -3.14 41.68
CA PHE A 294 24.62 -4.51 42.21
C PHE A 294 23.92 -4.64 43.58
N GLY A 295 23.41 -3.52 44.12
CA GLY A 295 22.72 -3.49 45.39
C GLY A 295 21.38 -4.24 45.32
N VAL A 296 21.27 -5.34 46.06
CA VAL A 296 20.00 -6.06 46.24
C VAL A 296 19.09 -5.21 47.12
N SER A 297 17.80 -5.10 46.76
CA SER A 297 16.86 -4.30 47.57
C SER A 297 16.69 -4.91 48.97
N LYS A 298 16.51 -4.05 49.99
CA LYS A 298 16.27 -4.52 51.38
C LYS A 298 15.05 -5.45 51.49
N ALA A 299 14.07 -5.29 50.61
CA ALA A 299 12.90 -6.16 50.51
C ALA A 299 13.27 -7.56 49.98
N ALA A 300 14.14 -7.64 48.98
CA ALA A 300 14.62 -8.91 48.45
C ALA A 300 15.49 -9.66 49.48
N LEU A 301 16.28 -8.97 50.30
CA LEU A 301 17.04 -9.58 51.41
C LEU A 301 16.13 -10.17 52.51
N LYS A 302 14.95 -9.59 52.71
CA LYS A 302 13.94 -10.06 53.69
C LYS A 302 12.96 -11.08 53.10
N ALA A 303 13.03 -11.34 51.79
CA ALA A 303 12.08 -12.23 51.14
C ALA A 303 12.36 -13.68 51.54
N VAL A 304 11.32 -14.35 52.06
CA VAL A 304 11.38 -15.78 52.38
C VAL A 304 10.93 -16.59 51.16
N CYS A 305 11.76 -17.53 50.73
CA CYS A 305 11.43 -18.41 49.60
C CYS A 305 10.21 -19.30 49.93
N SER A 306 9.39 -19.59 48.91
CA SER A 306 8.27 -20.53 49.07
C SER A 306 8.75 -21.96 49.30
N LYS A 307 7.96 -22.79 49.99
CA LYS A 307 8.30 -24.19 50.33
C LYS A 307 8.74 -25.00 49.11
N ARG A 308 8.04 -24.86 47.98
CA ARG A 308 8.38 -25.52 46.71
C ARG A 308 9.76 -25.10 46.17
N ILE A 309 10.11 -23.81 46.24
CA ILE A 309 11.42 -23.33 45.78
C ILE A 309 12.52 -23.87 46.71
N GLN A 310 12.26 -23.93 48.01
CA GLN A 310 13.19 -24.54 48.97
C GLN A 310 13.42 -26.03 48.66
N GLU A 311 12.37 -26.79 48.29
CA GLU A 311 12.50 -28.19 47.88
C GLU A 311 13.30 -28.37 46.60
N LEU A 312 13.02 -27.55 45.57
CA LEU A 312 13.74 -27.60 44.29
C LEU A 312 15.20 -27.15 44.40
N ALA A 313 15.52 -26.29 45.38
CA ALA A 313 16.88 -25.84 45.63
C ALA A 313 17.73 -26.91 46.36
N LYS A 314 17.12 -27.99 46.87
CA LYS A 314 17.88 -29.11 47.44
C LYS A 314 18.63 -29.82 46.31
N PRO A 315 19.90 -30.20 46.52
CA PRO A 315 20.66 -30.93 45.51
C PRO A 315 19.98 -32.28 45.22
N VAL A 316 19.80 -32.59 43.95
CA VAL A 316 19.32 -33.90 43.52
C VAL A 316 20.51 -34.85 43.57
N ILE A 317 20.59 -35.68 44.62
CA ILE A 317 21.54 -36.78 44.69
C ILE A 317 21.09 -37.82 43.67
N LYS A 318 21.91 -38.07 42.65
CA LYS A 318 21.72 -39.17 41.71
C LYS A 318 22.57 -40.33 42.20
N GLU A 319 21.94 -41.45 42.52
CA GLU A 319 22.61 -42.73 42.83
C GLU A 319 23.19 -43.38 41.57
#